data_AF-A0A329NPJ6-F1
#
_entry.id   AF-A0A329NPJ6-F1
#
_cell.length_a   1.000
_cell.length_b   1.000
_cell.length_c   1.000
_cell.angle_alpha   90.00
_cell.angle_beta   90.00
_cell.angle_gamma   90.00
#
_symmetry.space_group_name_H-M   'P 1'
#
loop_
_entity.id
_entity.type
_entity.pdbx_description
1 polymer ?
#
loop_
_entity_poly.entity_id
_entity_poly.type
_entity_poly.pdbx_seq_one_letter_code
_entity_poly.pdbx_strand_id
1 'polypeptide(L)'
;MKKKNLLLILLALLIMFIPLFTIDGEYEGSDGGAEELIGELDESYTPWFEPIFEPASGEIESLLFTLQGSIGTGIICGIVGYYLGKNKGLDQGKK
;
A
#
# COMPACT_ATOMS: atom_id res chain seq x y z
N MET A 1 7.94 8.95 -25.49
CA MET A 1 8.20 8.87 -24.02
C MET A 1 9.70 8.75 -23.81
N LYS A 2 10.30 9.43 -22.83
CA LYS A 2 11.75 9.37 -22.57
C LYS A 2 12.14 7.95 -22.12
N LYS A 3 13.26 7.39 -22.60
CA LYS A 3 13.76 6.04 -22.24
C LYS A 3 13.76 5.77 -20.72
N LYS A 4 14.08 6.79 -19.93
CA LYS A 4 14.01 6.78 -18.45
C LYS A 4 12.61 6.49 -17.90
N ASN A 5 11.54 7.04 -18.49
CA ASN A 5 10.18 6.79 -17.99
C ASN A 5 9.75 5.35 -18.27
N LEU A 6 10.16 4.80 -19.42
CA LEU A 6 9.92 3.39 -19.74
C LEU A 6 10.65 2.46 -18.76
N LEU A 7 11.90 2.77 -18.41
CA LEU A 7 12.66 2.04 -17.41
C LEU A 7 11.97 2.07 -16.03
N LEU A 8 11.49 3.24 -15.60
CA LEU A 8 10.80 3.39 -14.32
C LEU A 8 9.49 2.60 -14.26
N ILE A 9 8.72 2.59 -15.36
CA ILE A 9 7.49 1.78 -15.45
C ILE A 9 7.84 0.30 -15.39
N LEU A 10 8.86 -0.15 -16.14
CA LEU A 10 9.31 -1.55 -16.10
C LEU A 10 9.75 -1.95 -14.68
N LEU A 11 10.52 -1.11 -13.99
CA LEU A 11 10.94 -1.38 -12.61
C LEU A 11 9.75 -1.47 -11.66
N ALA A 12 8.77 -0.57 -11.77
CA ALA A 12 7.56 -0.61 -10.96
C ALA A 12 6.76 -1.90 -11.19
N LEU A 13 6.63 -2.33 -12.45
CA LEU A 13 5.99 -3.62 -12.78
C LEU A 13 6.77 -4.80 -12.19
N LEU A 14 8.10 -4.80 -12.28
CA LEU A 14 8.91 -5.87 -11.69
C LEU A 14 8.72 -5.95 -10.17
N ILE A 15 8.76 -4.82 -9.46
CA ILE A 15 8.54 -4.78 -8.00
C ILE A 15 7.13 -5.28 -7.66
N MET A 16 6.13 -4.96 -8.47
CA MET A 16 4.75 -5.42 -8.27
C MET A 16 4.58 -6.92 -8.54
N PHE A 17 5.11 -7.43 -9.64
CA PHE A 17 4.82 -8.79 -10.12
C PHE A 17 5.77 -9.86 -9.59
N ILE A 18 7.01 -9.53 -9.22
CA ILE A 18 7.95 -10.52 -8.68
C ILE A 18 7.39 -11.22 -7.43
N PRO A 19 6.87 -10.50 -6.41
CA PRO A 19 6.33 -11.13 -5.21
C PRO A 19 5.24 -12.15 -5.46
N LEU A 20 4.39 -11.94 -6.49
CA LEU A 20 3.27 -12.85 -6.82
C LEU A 20 3.73 -14.26 -7.20
N PHE A 21 4.98 -14.43 -7.62
CA PHE A 21 5.52 -15.73 -8.00
C PHE A 21 6.55 -16.28 -7.00
N THR A 22 6.98 -15.47 -6.03
CA THR A 22 8.06 -15.83 -5.10
C THR A 22 7.63 -15.94 -3.65
N ILE A 23 6.47 -15.38 -3.28
CA ILE A 23 5.98 -15.35 -1.90
C ILE A 23 4.59 -15.97 -1.87
N ASP A 24 4.45 -17.05 -1.11
CA ASP A 24 3.16 -17.56 -0.66
C ASP A 24 2.92 -16.99 0.74
N GLY A 25 1.90 -16.15 0.89
CA GLY A 25 1.56 -15.52 2.16
C GLY A 25 0.12 -15.03 2.17
N GLU A 26 -0.53 -15.14 3.32
CA GLU A 26 -1.87 -14.57 3.53
C GLU A 26 -1.75 -13.05 3.65
N TYR A 27 -2.75 -12.34 3.13
CA TYR A 27 -2.79 -10.88 3.21
C TYR A 27 -3.32 -10.48 4.60
N GLU A 28 -2.41 -10.36 5.55
CA GLU A 28 -2.74 -10.09 6.95
C GLU A 28 -2.15 -8.76 7.44
N GLY A 29 -2.69 -8.26 8.56
CA GLY A 29 -2.19 -7.09 9.25
C GLY A 29 -0.74 -7.25 9.73
N SER A 30 -0.02 -6.13 9.77
CA SER A 30 1.37 -6.12 10.23
C SER A 30 1.53 -6.51 11.71
N ASP A 31 0.50 -6.30 12.52
CA ASP A 31 0.56 -6.53 13.97
C ASP A 31 0.45 -8.02 14.32
N GLY A 32 -0.35 -8.81 13.57
CA GLY A 32 -0.50 -10.26 13.82
C GLY A 32 0.82 -11.02 13.69
N GLY A 33 1.55 -10.80 12.59
CA GLY A 33 2.88 -11.41 12.40
C GLY A 33 3.93 -10.90 13.40
N ALA A 34 3.76 -9.70 13.95
CA ALA A 34 4.65 -9.17 14.98
C ALA A 34 4.38 -9.82 16.34
N GLU A 35 3.11 -10.00 16.72
CA GLU A 35 2.73 -10.68 17.96
C GLU A 35 3.18 -12.14 17.99
N GLU A 36 3.06 -12.87 16.88
CA GLU A 36 3.53 -14.25 16.76
C GLU A 36 5.05 -14.35 17.02
N LEU A 37 5.83 -13.51 16.34
CA LEU A 37 7.29 -13.45 16.53
C LEU A 37 7.70 -13.03 17.94
N ILE A 38 6.97 -12.09 18.56
CA ILE A 38 7.27 -11.65 19.92
C ILE A 38 6.94 -12.76 20.92
N GLY A 39 5.82 -13.48 20.73
CA GLY A 39 5.46 -14.63 21.55
C GLY A 39 6.48 -15.77 21.47
N GLU A 40 7.11 -15.99 20.30
CA GLU A 40 8.22 -16.95 20.17
C GLU A 40 9.50 -16.50 20.89
N LEU A 41 9.76 -15.19 20.97
CA LEU A 41 10.95 -14.64 21.60
C LEU A 41 10.82 -14.50 23.13
N ASP A 42 9.62 -14.17 23.61
CA ASP A 42 9.30 -13.99 25.02
C ASP A 42 7.89 -14.52 25.33
N GLU A 43 7.83 -15.71 25.93
CA GLU A 43 6.58 -16.36 26.35
C GLU A 43 5.80 -15.56 27.42
N SER A 44 6.42 -14.56 28.06
CA SER A 44 5.78 -13.71 29.06
C SER A 44 5.18 -12.42 28.47
N TYR A 45 5.30 -12.20 27.16
CA TYR A 45 4.75 -11.03 26.49
C TYR A 45 3.22 -11.02 26.53
N THR A 46 2.67 -9.91 26.99
CA THR A 46 1.24 -9.62 26.95
C THR A 46 1.00 -8.41 26.05
N PRO A 47 0.11 -8.48 25.04
CA PRO A 47 -0.27 -7.32 24.24
C PRO A 47 -0.69 -6.15 25.12
N TRP A 48 -0.12 -4.98 24.87
CA TRP A 48 -0.42 -3.76 25.63
C TRP A 48 -1.64 -3.00 25.06
N PHE A 49 -2.17 -3.45 23.93
CA PHE A 49 -3.34 -2.91 23.27
C PHE A 49 -4.11 -4.05 22.60
N GLU A 50 -5.42 -4.05 22.77
CA GLU A 50 -6.32 -4.98 22.07
C GLU A 50 -7.16 -4.19 21.04
N PRO A 51 -7.39 -4.74 19.84
CA PRO A 51 -8.25 -4.11 18.86
C PRO A 51 -9.64 -3.82 19.42
N ILE A 52 -10.07 -2.56 19.37
CA ILE A 52 -11.43 -2.16 19.79
C ILE A 52 -12.50 -2.79 18.88
N PHE A 53 -12.10 -3.17 17.66
CA PHE A 53 -12.94 -3.83 16.67
C PHE A 53 -12.14 -4.94 16.00
N GLU A 54 -12.67 -6.16 16.07
CA GLU A 54 -12.13 -7.33 15.38
C GLU A 54 -13.08 -7.68 14.21
N PRO A 55 -12.59 -7.72 12.96
CA PRO A 55 -13.41 -8.09 11.82
C PRO A 55 -13.94 -9.53 11.97
N ALA A 56 -15.16 -9.79 11.52
CA ALA A 56 -15.76 -11.13 11.62
C ALA A 56 -15.06 -12.21 10.77
N SER A 57 -14.12 -11.82 9.91
CA SER A 57 -13.30 -12.71 9.07
C SER A 57 -12.08 -11.94 8.54
N GLY A 58 -10.94 -12.64 8.37
CA GLY A 58 -9.74 -12.09 7.73
C GLY A 58 -9.96 -11.64 6.27
N GLU A 59 -10.97 -12.18 5.58
CA GLU A 59 -11.36 -11.70 4.24
C GLU A 59 -11.92 -10.27 4.30
N ILE A 60 -12.67 -9.96 5.34
CA ILE A 60 -13.25 -8.62 5.55
C ILE A 60 -12.15 -7.65 5.94
N GLU A 61 -11.19 -8.08 6.77
CA GLU A 61 -10.01 -7.29 7.11
C GLU A 61 -9.21 -6.91 5.85
N SER A 62 -8.87 -7.91 5.03
CA SER A 62 -8.18 -7.72 3.75
C SER A 62 -8.91 -6.74 2.83
N LEU A 63 -10.24 -6.85 2.75
CA LEU A 63 -11.10 -5.95 1.97
C LEU A 63 -11.04 -4.51 2.49
N LEU A 64 -11.14 -4.32 3.81
CA LEU A 64 -11.08 -3.00 4.43
C LEU A 64 -9.72 -2.35 4.24
N PHE A 65 -8.62 -3.10 4.37
CA PHE A 65 -7.27 -2.61 4.07
C PHE A 65 -7.10 -2.25 2.60
N THR A 66 -7.59 -3.11 1.69
CA THR A 66 -7.54 -2.85 0.24
C THR A 66 -8.34 -1.59 -0.13
N LEU A 67 -9.51 -1.40 0.49
CA LEU A 67 -10.34 -0.21 0.29
C LEU A 67 -9.63 1.06 0.78
N GLN A 68 -9.03 1.01 1.97
CA GLN A 68 -8.24 2.13 2.51
C GLN A 68 -7.07 2.48 1.58
N GLY A 69 -6.31 1.49 1.12
CA GLY A 69 -5.22 1.67 0.16
C GLY A 69 -5.67 2.25 -1.18
N SER A 70 -6.83 1.80 -1.68
CA SER A 70 -7.42 2.29 -2.93
C SER A 70 -7.84 3.77 -2.82
N ILE A 71 -8.47 4.14 -1.71
CA ILE A 71 -8.84 5.53 -1.43
C ILE A 71 -7.58 6.41 -1.32
N GLY A 72 -6.57 5.97 -0.56
CA GLY A 72 -5.31 6.69 -0.42
C GLY A 72 -4.61 6.90 -1.76
N THR A 73 -4.58 5.87 -2.61
CA THR A 73 -4.06 5.96 -3.97
C THR A 73 -4.83 6.97 -4.82
N GLY A 74 -6.16 6.95 -4.76
CA GLY A 74 -7.01 7.91 -5.45
C GLY A 74 -6.72 9.36 -5.05
N ILE A 75 -6.54 9.62 -3.75
CA ILE A 75 -6.17 10.95 -3.23
C ILE A 75 -4.80 11.38 -3.76
N ILE A 76 -3.77 10.54 -3.65
CA ILE A 76 -2.41 10.85 -4.13
C ILE A 76 -2.41 11.13 -5.63
N CYS A 77 -3.04 10.26 -6.43
CA CYS A 77 -3.16 10.45 -7.87
C CYS A 77 -3.95 11.71 -8.22
N GLY A 78 -5.01 12.02 -7.48
CA GLY A 78 -5.80 13.25 -7.65
C GLY A 78 -4.98 14.51 -7.39
N ILE A 79 -4.22 14.55 -6.29
CA ILE A 79 -3.35 15.67 -5.93
C ILE A 79 -2.25 15.87 -6.98
N VAL A 80 -1.52 14.80 -7.32
CA VAL A 80 -0.45 14.84 -8.33
C VAL A 80 -1.03 15.27 -9.69
N GLY A 81 -2.17 14.72 -10.09
CA GLY A 81 -2.88 15.07 -11.31
C GLY A 81 -3.29 16.55 -11.35
N TYR A 82 -3.84 17.08 -10.25
CA TYR A 82 -4.22 18.48 -10.13
C TYR A 82 -3.03 19.43 -10.30
N TYR A 83 -1.90 19.17 -9.62
CA TYR A 83 -0.70 20.02 -9.74
C TYR A 83 -0.07 19.94 -11.14
N LEU A 84 -0.03 18.75 -11.75
CA LEU A 84 0.43 18.58 -13.14
C LEU A 84 -0.47 19.34 -14.13
N GLY A 85 -1.79 19.31 -13.92
CA GLY A 85 -2.78 20.03 -14.73
C GLY A 85 -2.64 21.54 -14.60
N LYS A 86 -2.54 22.05 -13.37
CA LYS A 86 -2.38 23.48 -13.09
C LYS A 86 -1.14 24.08 -13.76
N ASN A 87 -0.01 23.38 -13.70
CA ASN A 87 1.23 23.84 -14.33
C ASN A 87 1.15 23.87 -15.87
N LYS A 88 0.39 22.95 -16.49
CA LYS A 88 0.15 22.97 -17.95
C LYS A 88 -0.77 24.10 -18.39
N GLY A 89 -1.75 24.48 -17.57
CA GLY A 89 -2.63 25.64 -17.83
C GLY A 89 -1.90 26.98 -17.75
N LEU A 90 -0.95 27.12 -16.82
CA LEU A 90 -0.12 28.33 -16.67
C LEU A 90 0.89 28.51 -17.81
N ASP A 91 1.37 27.42 -18.41
CA ASP A 91 2.34 27.46 -19.52
C ASP A 91 1.66 27.79 -20.87
N GLN A 92 0.38 27.44 -21.02
CA GLN A 92 -0.42 27.78 -22.22
C GLN A 92 -0.92 29.23 -22.22
N GLY A 93 -1.07 29.87 -21.07
CA GLY A 93 -1.41 31.30 -20.97
C GLY A 93 -0.24 32.27 -21.19
N LYS A 94 0.98 31.75 -21.45
CA LYS A 94 2.20 32.53 -21.72
C LYS A 94 2.68 32.44 -23.18
N LYS A 95 1.95 31.77 -24.06
CA LYS A 95 2.14 31.80 -25.52
C LYS A 95 1.10 32.70 -26.15
#